data_AF-A0A2F0A332-F1
#
_entry.id   AF-A0A2F0A332-F1
#
_cell.length_a   1.000
_cell.length_b   1.000
_cell.length_c   1.000
_cell.angle_alpha   90.00
_cell.angle_beta   90.00
_cell.angle_gamma   90.00
#
_symmetry.space_group_name_H-M   'P 1'
#
loop_
_entity.id
_entity.type
_entity.pdbx_description
1 polymer ?
#
loop_
_entity_poly.entity_id
_entity_poly.type
_entity_poly.pdbx_seq_one_letter_code
_entity_poly.pdbx_strand_id
1 'polypeptide(L)'
;MHLVHLRKVLTALTSRDFESLKILSAKNKTLICLLGPILIGCVLLYFFDPHANDFYPKCTVKKLTGLDCPGCGSTRAVYLFLHGEFFEGFSRNPLLFIGFPVIVLLFFRPSLARKSWVGWTAAIVLVTYSVLRNIPVEPFIYLAP
;
A
#
# COMPACT_ATOMS: atom_id res chain seq x y z
N MET A 1 -49.19 12.41 28.05
CA MET A 1 -47.77 12.09 28.30
C MET A 1 -47.17 11.08 27.29
N HIS A 2 -47.95 10.14 26.74
CA HIS A 2 -47.49 9.14 25.76
C HIS A 2 -47.00 9.68 24.40
N LEU A 3 -47.62 10.75 23.87
CA LEU A 3 -47.28 11.29 22.54
C LEU A 3 -45.90 11.95 22.47
N VAL A 4 -45.43 12.54 23.58
CA VAL A 4 -44.10 13.16 23.66
C VAL A 4 -43.00 12.09 23.60
N HIS A 5 -43.27 10.92 24.16
CA HIS A 5 -42.31 9.82 24.19
C HIS A 5 -42.15 9.15 22.82
N LEU A 6 -43.26 8.98 22.08
CA LEU A 6 -43.23 8.43 20.72
C LEU A 6 -42.45 9.33 19.76
N ARG A 7 -42.63 10.66 19.86
CA ARG A 7 -41.94 11.63 19.01
C ARG A 7 -40.42 11.59 19.24
N LYS A 8 -39.97 11.52 20.48
CA LYS A 8 -38.53 11.38 20.80
C LYS A 8 -37.92 10.11 20.23
N VAL A 9 -38.62 8.98 20.31
CA VAL A 9 -38.15 7.69 19.78
C VAL A 9 -38.05 7.73 18.25
N LEU A 10 -39.07 8.25 17.56
CA LEU A 10 -39.05 8.41 16.10
C LEU A 10 -37.90 9.33 15.64
N THR A 11 -37.65 10.44 16.34
CA THR A 11 -36.54 11.36 15.99
C THR A 11 -35.15 10.73 16.25
N ALA A 12 -35.04 9.85 17.24
CA ALA A 12 -33.81 9.13 17.57
C ALA A 12 -33.52 7.95 16.62
N LEU A 13 -34.55 7.42 15.94
CA LEU A 13 -34.39 6.42 14.89
C LEU A 13 -33.99 7.08 13.57
N THR A 14 -34.67 8.16 13.17
CA THR A 14 -34.35 8.87 11.91
C THR A 14 -32.97 9.52 11.92
N SER A 15 -32.50 10.05 13.06
CA SER A 15 -31.15 10.60 13.19
C SER A 15 -30.06 9.53 13.07
N ARG A 16 -30.23 8.38 13.73
CA ARG A 16 -29.27 7.26 13.67
C ARG A 16 -29.14 6.66 12.28
N ASP A 17 -30.25 6.50 11.55
CA ASP A 17 -30.22 6.00 10.18
C ASP A 17 -29.52 6.97 9.22
N PHE A 18 -29.74 8.28 9.40
CA PHE A 18 -29.10 9.31 8.60
C PHE A 18 -27.59 9.42 8.84
N GLU A 19 -27.14 9.25 10.08
CA GLU A 19 -25.71 9.21 10.41
C GLU A 19 -25.02 7.96 9.86
N SER A 20 -25.70 6.81 9.92
CA SER A 20 -25.20 5.53 9.38
C SER A 20 -25.02 5.58 7.86
N LEU A 21 -25.97 6.19 7.13
CA LEU A 21 -25.89 6.40 5.68
C LEU A 21 -24.75 7.36 5.28
N LYS A 22 -24.52 8.41 6.06
CA LYS A 22 -23.38 9.33 5.84
C LYS A 22 -22.04 8.64 6.03
N ILE A 23 -21.90 7.80 7.05
CA ILE A 23 -20.67 7.03 7.30
C ILE A 23 -20.40 6.04 6.17
N LEU A 24 -21.44 5.35 5.67
CA LEU A 24 -21.33 4.44 4.51
C LEU A 24 -20.93 5.19 3.22
N SER A 25 -21.53 6.36 2.96
CA SER A 25 -21.19 7.19 1.79
C SER A 25 -19.77 7.79 1.85
N ALA A 26 -19.34 8.27 3.02
CA ALA A 26 -18.00 8.81 3.23
C ALA A 26 -16.92 7.73 3.09
N LYS A 27 -17.16 6.54 3.67
CA LYS A 27 -16.25 5.39 3.56
C LYS A 27 -16.11 4.91 2.11
N ASN A 28 -17.21 4.89 1.34
CA ASN A 28 -17.17 4.53 -0.09
C ASN A 28 -16.40 5.57 -0.93
N LYS A 29 -16.54 6.87 -0.66
CA LYS A 29 -15.76 7.90 -1.37
C LYS A 29 -14.26 7.76 -1.11
N THR A 30 -13.85 7.53 0.14
CA THR A 30 -12.44 7.31 0.48
C THR A 30 -11.89 6.03 -0.16
N LEU A 31 -12.67 4.94 -0.18
CA LEU A 31 -12.29 3.70 -0.85
C LEU A 31 -12.11 3.89 -2.35
N ILE A 32 -13.01 4.61 -3.02
CA ILE A 32 -12.91 4.90 -4.46
C ILE A 32 -11.68 5.76 -4.78
N CYS A 33 -11.42 6.80 -3.98
CA CYS A 33 -10.24 7.66 -4.15
C CYS A 33 -8.91 6.92 -3.95
N LEU A 34 -8.87 5.86 -3.14
CA LEU A 34 -7.66 5.07 -2.93
C LEU A 34 -7.52 3.91 -3.92
N LEU A 35 -8.60 3.16 -4.15
CA LEU A 35 -8.58 1.96 -5.00
C LEU A 35 -8.57 2.30 -6.48
N GLY A 36 -9.22 3.39 -6.90
CA GLY A 36 -9.26 3.80 -8.31
C GLY A 36 -7.86 4.03 -8.91
N PRO A 37 -7.00 4.87 -8.31
CA PRO A 37 -5.64 5.08 -8.80
C PRO A 37 -4.77 3.82 -8.76
N ILE A 38 -4.93 2.97 -7.73
CA ILE A 38 -4.21 1.70 -7.62
C ILE A 38 -4.59 0.78 -8.77
N LEU A 39 -5.88 0.64 -9.05
CA LEU A 39 -6.38 -0.21 -10.13
C LEU A 39 -5.89 0.29 -11.50
N ILE A 40 -5.99 1.59 -11.75
CA ILE A 40 -5.47 2.21 -12.98
C ILE A 40 -3.97 1.95 -13.12
N GLY A 41 -3.20 2.14 -12.04
CA GLY A 41 -1.76 1.87 -12.01
C GLY A 41 -1.43 0.42 -12.30
N CYS A 42 -2.16 -0.54 -11.73
CA CYS A 42 -1.99 -1.97 -11.99
C CYS A 42 -2.32 -2.33 -13.45
N VAL A 43 -3.40 -1.78 -14.01
CA VAL A 43 -3.76 -2.00 -15.42
C VAL A 43 -2.69 -1.44 -16.35
N LEU A 44 -2.22 -0.21 -16.10
CA LEU A 44 -1.14 0.38 -16.88
C LEU A 44 0.13 -0.46 -16.78
N LEU A 45 0.53 -0.88 -15.58
CA LEU A 45 1.69 -1.75 -15.40
C LEU A 45 1.52 -3.10 -16.10
N TYR A 46 0.32 -3.68 -16.11
CA TYR A 46 0.08 -4.94 -16.80
C TYR A 46 0.36 -4.83 -18.32
N PHE A 47 -0.07 -3.73 -18.95
CA PHE A 47 0.08 -3.57 -20.40
C PHE A 47 1.41 -2.93 -20.84
N PHE A 48 2.02 -2.10 -19.98
CA PHE A 48 3.23 -1.37 -20.29
C PHE A 48 4.39 -1.92 -19.46
N ASP A 49 5.31 -2.62 -20.13
CA ASP A 49 6.48 -3.19 -19.47
C ASP A 49 7.44 -2.10 -18.97
N PRO A 50 7.76 -2.05 -17.65
CA PRO A 50 8.73 -1.13 -17.07
C PRO A 50 10.19 -1.40 -17.46
N HIS A 51 10.48 -2.51 -18.14
CA HIS A 51 11.78 -2.81 -18.72
C HIS A 51 11.91 -2.27 -20.15
N ALA A 52 10.85 -2.36 -20.96
CA ALA A 52 10.86 -1.95 -22.36
C ALA A 52 10.59 -0.45 -22.60
N ASN A 53 9.92 0.24 -21.67
CA ASN A 53 9.46 1.62 -21.89
C ASN A 53 10.28 2.66 -21.10
N ASP A 54 10.93 3.59 -21.80
CA ASP A 54 11.71 4.69 -21.19
C ASP A 54 10.85 5.77 -20.49
N PHE A 55 9.52 5.75 -20.66
CA PHE A 55 8.60 6.65 -19.98
C PHE A 55 8.55 6.40 -18.46
N TYR A 56 8.93 5.20 -17.99
CA TYR A 56 9.00 4.93 -16.56
C TYR A 56 10.16 5.71 -15.91
N PRO A 57 9.90 6.43 -14.79
CA PRO A 57 10.92 7.23 -14.15
C PRO A 57 12.09 6.35 -13.70
N LYS A 58 13.29 6.65 -14.21
CA LYS A 58 14.54 6.05 -13.72
C LYS A 58 14.76 6.50 -12.28
N CYS A 59 15.30 5.61 -11.44
CA CYS A 59 15.45 5.88 -10.01
C CYS A 59 16.45 7.02 -9.77
N THR A 60 15.96 8.21 -9.45
CA THR A 60 16.80 9.40 -9.21
C THR A 60 17.74 9.19 -8.02
N VAL A 61 17.30 8.46 -6.99
CA VAL A 61 18.14 8.11 -5.83
C VAL A 61 19.37 7.33 -6.27
N LYS A 62 19.20 6.22 -7.00
CA LYS A 62 20.34 5.43 -7.53
C LYS A 62 21.25 6.26 -8.42
N LYS A 63 20.69 7.15 -9.23
CA LYS A 63 21.48 8.05 -10.10
C LYS A 63 22.32 9.05 -9.31
N LEU A 64 21.81 9.57 -8.18
CA LEU A 64 22.48 10.59 -7.38
C LEU A 64 23.43 10.02 -6.33
N THR A 65 23.05 8.92 -5.67
CA THR A 65 23.80 8.35 -4.54
C THR A 65 24.53 7.06 -4.89
N GLY A 66 24.21 6.44 -6.03
CA GLY A 66 24.67 5.08 -6.36
C GLY A 66 23.95 3.97 -5.59
N LEU A 67 23.07 4.31 -4.63
CA LEU A 67 22.42 3.34 -3.75
C LEU A 67 21.09 2.84 -4.33
N ASP A 68 20.83 1.55 -4.15
CA ASP A 68 19.56 0.93 -4.48
C ASP A 68 18.46 1.33 -3.50
N CYS A 69 17.42 1.97 -4.03
CA CYS A 69 16.24 2.39 -3.27
C CYS A 69 15.25 1.24 -3.14
N PRO A 70 14.71 0.96 -1.93
CA PRO A 70 13.73 -0.10 -1.72
C PRO A 70 12.41 0.12 -2.47
N GLY A 71 12.11 1.35 -2.88
CA GLY A 71 10.88 1.70 -3.60
C GLY A 71 10.96 1.47 -5.11
N CYS A 72 12.10 1.73 -5.74
CA CYS A 72 12.25 1.67 -7.20
C CYS A 72 12.18 0.23 -7.75
N GLY A 73 12.50 -0.78 -6.94
CA GLY A 73 12.32 -2.20 -7.28
C GLY A 73 10.88 -2.69 -7.17
N SER A 74 10.00 -1.95 -6.49
CA SER A 74 8.60 -2.36 -6.28
C SER A 74 7.80 -2.36 -7.58
N THR A 75 7.98 -1.38 -8.46
CA THR A 75 7.25 -1.30 -9.74
C THR A 75 7.50 -2.53 -10.62
N ARG A 76 8.75 -3.00 -10.68
CA ARG A 76 9.15 -4.21 -11.42
C ARG A 76 8.66 -5.48 -10.75
N ALA A 77 8.72 -5.55 -9.42
CA ALA A 77 8.17 -6.68 -8.68
C ALA A 77 6.64 -6.80 -8.88
N VAL A 78 5.91 -5.68 -8.84
CA VAL A 78 4.45 -5.65 -9.12
C VAL A 78 4.16 -6.10 -10.55
N TYR A 79 4.93 -5.64 -11.54
CA TYR A 79 4.79 -6.11 -12.93
C TYR A 79 4.89 -7.64 -13.02
N LEU A 80 5.94 -8.23 -12.44
CA LEU A 80 6.17 -9.68 -12.44
C LEU A 80 5.05 -10.42 -11.68
N PHE A 81 4.60 -9.91 -10.54
CA PHE A 81 3.48 -10.49 -9.80
C PHE A 81 2.16 -10.46 -10.59
N LEU A 82 1.91 -9.41 -11.36
CA LEU A 82 0.73 -9.31 -12.22
C LEU A 82 0.77 -10.31 -13.39
N HIS A 83 1.95 -10.73 -13.82
CA HIS A 83 2.16 -11.74 -14.87
C HIS A 83 2.30 -13.17 -14.30
N GLY A 84 2.21 -13.35 -12.98
CA GLY A 84 2.30 -14.66 -12.31
C GLY A 84 3.74 -15.12 -12.04
N GLU A 85 4.74 -14.29 -12.30
CA GLU A 85 6.16 -14.61 -12.09
C GLU A 85 6.59 -14.29 -10.65
N PHE A 86 6.04 -15.04 -9.69
CA PHE A 86 6.23 -14.77 -8.26
C PHE A 86 7.68 -14.94 -7.79
N PHE A 87 8.41 -15.92 -8.33
CA PHE A 87 9.80 -16.18 -7.91
C PHE A 87 10.75 -15.05 -8.37
N GLU A 88 10.59 -14.61 -9.62
CA GLU A 88 11.34 -13.48 -10.15
C GLU A 88 10.96 -12.19 -9.44
N GLY A 89 9.65 -11.94 -9.26
CA GLY A 89 9.15 -10.79 -8.52
C GLY A 89 9.65 -10.74 -7.07
N PHE A 90 9.74 -11.89 -6.39
CA PHE A 90 10.31 -11.99 -5.05
C PHE A 90 11.78 -11.58 -5.05
N SER A 91 12.57 -12.08 -6.00
CA SER A 91 13.98 -11.73 -6.13
C SER A 91 14.19 -10.23 -6.40
N ARG A 92 13.25 -9.57 -7.09
CA ARG A 92 13.30 -8.11 -7.31
C ARG A 92 13.02 -7.30 -6.05
N ASN A 93 12.08 -7.74 -5.20
CA ASN A 93 11.77 -7.03 -3.96
C ASN A 93 11.12 -7.94 -2.89
N PRO A 94 11.93 -8.65 -2.08
CA PRO A 94 11.40 -9.51 -1.02
C PRO A 94 10.58 -8.74 0.02
N LEU A 95 10.95 -7.48 0.28
CA LEU A 95 10.25 -6.64 1.25
C LEU A 95 8.82 -6.34 0.81
N LEU A 96 8.60 -6.11 -0.49
CA LEU A 96 7.26 -5.91 -1.01
C LEU A 96 6.39 -7.15 -0.79
N PHE A 97 6.92 -8.35 -1.05
CA PHE A 97 6.19 -9.60 -0.88
C PHE A 97 5.76 -9.82 0.57
N ILE A 98 6.68 -9.63 1.52
CA ILE A 98 6.41 -9.80 2.96
C ILE A 98 5.56 -8.64 3.51
N GLY A 99 5.79 -7.42 3.04
CA GLY A 99 5.10 -6.23 3.48
C GLY A 99 3.67 -6.12 2.96
N PHE A 100 3.36 -6.72 1.82
CA PHE A 100 2.04 -6.63 1.20
C PHE A 100 0.90 -7.16 2.10
N PRO A 101 0.97 -8.37 2.70
CA PRO A 101 -0.02 -8.84 3.67
C PRO A 101 -0.19 -7.88 4.86
N VAL A 102 0.90 -7.27 5.33
CA VAL A 102 0.87 -6.31 6.46
C VAL A 102 0.13 -5.04 6.05
N ILE A 103 0.42 -4.50 4.86
CA ILE A 103 -0.27 -3.31 4.32
C ILE A 103 -1.77 -3.59 4.18
N VAL A 104 -2.14 -4.76 3.63
CA VAL A 104 -3.54 -5.17 3.50
C VAL A 104 -4.21 -5.27 4.87
N LEU A 105 -3.55 -5.90 5.85
CA LEU A 105 -4.07 -5.99 7.22
C LEU A 105 -4.29 -4.60 7.84
N LEU A 106 -3.31 -3.70 7.72
CA LEU A 106 -3.38 -2.34 8.25
C LEU A 106 -4.45 -1.49 7.56
N PHE A 107 -4.69 -1.72 6.27
CA PHE A 107 -5.77 -1.10 5.52
C PHE A 107 -7.15 -1.48 6.08
N PHE A 108 -7.37 -2.77 6.40
CA PHE A 108 -8.61 -3.22 7.03
C PHE A 108 -8.69 -2.93 8.54
N ARG A 109 -7.56 -2.61 9.19
CA ARG A 109 -7.46 -2.29 10.62
C ARG A 109 -6.78 -0.93 10.85
N PRO A 110 -7.40 0.20 10.45
CA PRO A 110 -6.80 1.53 10.54
C PRO A 110 -6.51 1.98 11.98
N SER A 111 -7.19 1.41 12.99
CA SER A 111 -6.87 1.63 14.40
C SER A 111 -5.48 1.14 14.78
N LEU A 112 -5.01 0.05 14.17
CA LEU A 112 -3.66 -0.48 14.36
C LEU A 112 -2.63 0.41 13.64
N ALA A 113 -2.93 0.82 12.41
CA ALA A 113 -2.06 1.67 11.60
C ALA A 113 -1.75 3.03 12.24
N ARG A 114 -2.67 3.58 13.05
CA ARG A 114 -2.49 4.85 13.76
C ARG A 114 -1.57 4.76 14.99
N LYS A 115 -1.19 3.57 15.41
CA LYS A 115 -0.29 3.42 16.57
C LYS A 115 1.13 3.82 16.16
N SER A 116 1.75 4.70 16.95
CA SER A 116 3.10 5.22 16.68
C SER A 116 4.14 4.12 16.51
N TRP A 117 4.06 3.04 17.31
CA TRP A 117 4.98 1.91 17.19
C TRP A 117 4.93 1.22 15.82
N VAL A 118 3.76 1.18 15.13
CA VAL A 118 3.66 0.58 13.80
C VAL A 118 4.44 1.41 12.78
N GLY A 119 4.36 2.74 12.87
CA GLY A 119 5.14 3.65 12.05
C GLY A 119 6.64 3.50 12.29
N TRP A 120 7.07 3.46 13.55
CA TRP A 120 8.48 3.25 13.89
C TRP A 120 9.01 1.89 13.44
N THR A 121 8.24 0.81 13.64
CA THR A 121 8.61 -0.53 13.15
C THR A 121 8.75 -0.54 11.62
N ALA A 122 7.81 0.07 10.90
CA ALA A 122 7.90 0.17 9.44
C ALA A 122 9.13 0.98 9.00
N ALA A 123 9.43 2.10 9.67
CA ALA A 123 10.61 2.91 9.39
C ALA A 123 11.91 2.14 9.64
N ILE A 124 12.02 1.46 10.79
CA ILE A 124 13.19 0.63 11.13
C ILE A 124 13.38 -0.46 10.07
N VAL A 125 12.31 -1.21 9.74
CA VAL A 125 12.37 -2.27 8.72
C VAL A 125 12.80 -1.70 7.37
N LEU A 126 12.25 -0.57 6.94
CA LEU A 126 12.62 0.08 5.67
C LEU A 126 14.09 0.52 5.66
N VAL A 127 14.56 1.13 6.75
CA VAL A 127 15.96 1.58 6.86
C VAL A 127 16.91 0.38 6.89
N THR A 128 16.63 -0.62 7.74
CA THR A 128 17.43 -1.85 7.83
C THR A 128 17.48 -2.55 6.48
N TYR A 129 16.33 -2.73 5.81
CA TYR A 129 16.30 -3.34 4.48
C TYR A 129 17.07 -2.52 3.44
N SER A 130 16.97 -1.17 3.50
CA SER A 130 17.73 -0.29 2.62
C SER A 130 19.23 -0.45 2.83
N VAL A 131 19.69 -0.54 4.08
CA VAL A 131 21.11 -0.77 4.39
C VAL A 131 21.54 -2.15 3.89
N LEU A 132 20.82 -3.21 4.27
CA LEU A 132 21.15 -4.59 3.89
C LEU A 132 21.23 -4.76 2.37
N ARG A 133 20.30 -4.15 1.63
CA ARG A 133 20.28 -4.22 0.16
C ARG A 133 21.49 -3.57 -0.51
N ASN A 134 22.21 -2.68 0.18
CA ASN A 134 23.37 -2.00 -0.37
C ASN A 134 24.71 -2.61 0.09
N ILE A 135 24.69 -3.76 0.78
CA ILE A 135 25.90 -4.46 1.23
C ILE A 135 26.36 -5.44 0.14
N PRO A 136 27.59 -5.31 -0.41
CA PRO A 136 28.11 -6.18 -1.47
C PRO A 136 28.74 -7.47 -0.89
N VAL A 137 28.02 -8.17 -0.01
CA VAL A 137 28.47 -9.41 0.63
C VAL A 137 27.36 -10.45 0.53
N GLU A 138 27.70 -11.70 0.26
CA GLU A 138 26.72 -12.81 0.28
C GLU A 138 26.13 -12.97 1.69
N PRO A 139 24.80 -13.13 1.86
CA PRO A 139 23.76 -13.33 0.84
C PRO A 139 23.05 -12.04 0.39
N PHE A 140 23.52 -10.86 0.81
CA PHE A 140 22.81 -9.59 0.60
C PHE A 140 22.82 -9.11 -0.86
N ILE A 141 23.73 -9.65 -1.67
CA ILE A 141 23.81 -9.38 -3.11
C ILE A 141 22.50 -9.76 -3.82
N TYR A 142 21.78 -10.79 -3.34
CA TYR A 142 20.49 -11.20 -3.91
C TYR A 142 19.34 -10.22 -3.64
N LEU A 143 19.53 -9.24 -2.73
CA LEU A 143 18.53 -8.23 -2.45
C LEU A 143 18.56 -7.09 -3.48
N ALA A 144 19.69 -6.86 -4.15
CA ALA A 144 19.89 -5.82 -5.16
C ALA A 144 20.09 -6.46 -6.55
N PRO A 145 19.07 -6.42 -7.43
CA PRO A 145 19.20 -6.89 -8.80
C PRO A 145 19.87 -5.89 -9.75
#